data_AF-P33669-F1
#
_entry.id   AF-P33669-F1
#
_cell.length_a   1.000
_cell.length_b   1.000
_cell.length_c   1.000
_cell.angle_alpha   90.00
_cell.angle_beta   90.00
_cell.angle_gamma   90.00
#
_symmetry.space_group_name_H-M   'P 1'
#
loop_
_entity.id
_entity.type
_entity.pdbx_description
1 polymer ?
#
loop_
_entity_poly.entity_id
_entity_poly.type
_entity_poly.pdbx_seq_one_letter_code
_entity_poly.pdbx_strand_id
1 'polypeptide(L)'
;MLAISSNLSKMIIFIFAIIIIVVLCVITYLYLYKDESLVSKHYINYMAIPENDGVFTWLPDFFPHVAVDISIYTNVEDDYFFLIFP
;
A
#
# COMPACT_ATOMS: atom_id res chain seq x y z
N MET A 1 -14.47 -0.87 -52.77
CA MET A 1 -13.40 -1.52 -51.97
C MET A 1 -12.84 -0.60 -50.89
N LEU A 2 -12.38 0.62 -51.21
CA LEU A 2 -11.83 1.60 -50.25
C LEU A 2 -12.74 1.95 -49.05
N ALA A 3 -14.06 2.12 -49.26
CA ALA A 3 -14.97 2.44 -48.16
C ALA A 3 -15.15 1.27 -47.17
N ILE A 4 -15.15 0.03 -47.66
CA ILE A 4 -15.25 -1.18 -46.82
C ILE A 4 -13.96 -1.36 -46.01
N SER A 5 -12.78 -1.12 -46.61
CA SER A 5 -11.51 -1.18 -45.87
C SER A 5 -11.41 -0.08 -44.82
N SER A 6 -11.93 1.13 -45.09
CA SER A 6 -11.99 2.22 -44.12
C SER A 6 -12.89 1.89 -42.94
N ASN A 7 -14.10 1.34 -43.18
CA ASN A 7 -15.02 0.96 -42.10
C ASN A 7 -14.47 -0.19 -41.25
N LEU A 8 -13.85 -1.19 -41.87
CA LEU A 8 -13.18 -2.28 -41.16
C LEU A 8 -12.03 -1.76 -40.28
N SER A 9 -11.20 -0.86 -40.82
CA SER A 9 -10.10 -0.24 -40.06
C SER A 9 -10.62 0.56 -38.86
N LYS A 10 -11.67 1.37 -39.04
CA LYS A 10 -12.30 2.12 -37.93
C LYS A 10 -12.86 1.20 -36.85
N MET A 11 -13.52 0.10 -37.24
CA MET A 11 -14.05 -0.89 -36.31
C MET A 11 -12.93 -1.57 -35.50
N ILE A 12 -11.82 -1.92 -36.16
CA ILE A 12 -10.64 -2.50 -35.50
C ILE A 12 -10.04 -1.51 -34.49
N ILE A 13 -9.84 -0.24 -34.88
CA ILE A 13 -9.32 0.81 -33.99
C ILE A 13 -10.24 1.01 -32.79
N PHE A 14 -11.56 1.00 -33.00
CA PHE A 14 -12.54 1.13 -31.92
C PHE A 14 -12.46 -0.02 -30.91
N ILE A 15 -12.32 -1.25 -31.38
CA ILE A 15 -12.15 -2.43 -30.51
C ILE A 15 -10.83 -2.31 -29.70
N PHE A 16 -9.73 -1.92 -30.33
CA PHE A 16 -8.46 -1.69 -29.63
C PHE A 16 -8.58 -0.60 -28.55
N ALA A 17 -9.28 0.50 -28.84
CA ALA A 17 -9.52 1.55 -27.86
C ALA A 17 -10.27 1.04 -26.63
N ILE A 18 -11.32 0.21 -26.82
CA ILE A 18 -12.04 -0.42 -25.71
C ILE A 18 -11.11 -1.32 -24.90
N ILE A 19 -10.31 -2.16 -25.54
CA ILE A 19 -9.36 -3.05 -24.86
C ILE A 19 -8.38 -2.24 -24.01
N ILE A 20 -7.81 -1.16 -24.56
CA ILE A 20 -6.89 -0.27 -23.83
C ILE A 20 -7.58 0.34 -22.61
N ILE A 21 -8.81 0.84 -22.77
CA ILE A 21 -9.58 1.41 -21.65
C ILE A 21 -9.80 0.35 -20.55
N VAL A 22 -10.20 -0.86 -20.92
CA VAL A 22 -10.40 -1.96 -19.96
C VAL A 22 -9.10 -2.30 -19.23
N VAL A 23 -7.97 -2.39 -19.94
CA VAL A 23 -6.65 -2.64 -19.32
C VAL A 23 -6.28 -1.53 -18.35
N LEU A 24 -6.49 -0.26 -18.71
CA LEU A 24 -6.24 0.87 -17.83
C LEU A 24 -7.14 0.84 -16.58
N CYS A 25 -8.42 0.48 -16.73
CA CYS A 25 -9.32 0.31 -15.59
C CYS A 25 -8.85 -0.80 -14.65
N VAL A 26 -8.39 -1.94 -15.19
CA VAL A 26 -7.86 -3.05 -14.38
C VAL A 26 -6.58 -2.63 -13.65
N ILE A 27 -5.64 -1.97 -14.32
CA ILE A 27 -4.40 -1.48 -13.69
C ILE A 27 -4.72 -0.49 -12.57
N THR A 28 -5.65 0.44 -12.81
CA THR A 28 -6.07 1.44 -11.82
C THR A 28 -6.74 0.77 -10.62
N TYR A 29 -7.60 -0.23 -10.86
CA TYR A 29 -8.22 -1.01 -9.79
C TYR A 29 -7.18 -1.74 -8.96
N LEU A 30 -6.23 -2.44 -9.59
CA LEU A 30 -5.16 -3.14 -8.89
C LEU A 30 -4.24 -2.21 -8.10
N TYR A 31 -4.01 -0.98 -8.59
CA TYR A 31 -3.22 0.01 -7.87
C TYR A 31 -3.98 0.59 -6.67
N LEU A 32 -5.27 0.89 -6.81
CA LEU A 32 -6.10 1.43 -5.73
C LEU A 32 -6.43 0.41 -4.63
N TYR A 33 -6.55 -0.86 -5.00
CA TYR A 33 -6.80 -1.96 -4.07
C TYR A 33 -5.54 -2.77 -3.76
N LYS A 34 -4.35 -2.27 -4.09
CA LYS A 34 -3.11 -2.85 -3.58
C LYS A 34 -3.19 -2.76 -2.06
N ASP A 35 -3.28 -3.90 -1.40
CA ASP A 35 -3.14 -3.94 0.05
C ASP A 35 -1.73 -3.44 0.37
N GLU A 36 -1.63 -2.35 1.11
CA GLU A 36 -0.33 -1.84 1.54
C GLU A 36 0.25 -2.74 2.64
N SER A 37 -0.51 -3.71 3.18
CA SER A 37 -0.11 -4.60 4.28
C SER A 37 0.41 -3.86 5.52
N LEU A 38 0.08 -2.56 5.61
CA LEU A 38 0.60 -1.64 6.61
C LEU A 38 -0.09 -1.93 7.95
N VAL A 39 0.67 -2.45 8.90
CA VAL A 39 0.24 -2.66 10.26
C VAL A 39 0.73 -1.49 11.11
N SER A 40 -0.20 -0.68 11.61
CA SER A 40 0.10 0.41 12.54
C SER A 40 -0.26 0.03 13.97
N LYS A 41 0.64 0.28 14.92
CA LYS A 41 0.39 0.16 16.35
C LYS A 41 0.68 1.50 17.04
N HIS A 42 -0.11 1.79 18.07
CA HIS A 42 0.02 3.02 18.83
C HIS A 42 -0.01 2.72 20.33
N TYR A 43 0.96 3.27 21.06
CA TYR A 43 1.09 3.14 22.50
C TYR A 43 1.27 4.50 23.14
N ILE A 44 0.53 4.76 24.21
CA ILE A 44 0.56 6.05 24.91
C ILE A 44 1.96 6.38 25.44
N ASN A 45 2.71 5.39 25.88
CA ASN A 45 4.08 5.54 26.39
C ASN A 45 4.81 4.19 26.43
N TYR A 46 6.11 4.25 26.77
CA TYR A 46 6.97 3.08 26.96
C TYR A 46 6.35 1.97 27.83
N MET A 47 5.70 2.32 28.94
CA MET A 47 5.10 1.35 29.88
C MET A 47 3.79 0.75 29.38
N ALA A 48 3.15 1.36 28.37
CA ALA A 48 1.92 0.87 27.78
C ALA A 48 2.16 -0.21 26.71
N ILE A 49 3.42 -0.51 26.37
CA ILE A 49 3.77 -1.58 25.44
C ILE A 49 3.58 -2.94 26.16
N PRO A 50 2.66 -3.81 25.71
CA PRO A 50 2.38 -5.08 26.38
C PRO A 50 3.52 -6.08 26.25
N GLU A 51 3.82 -6.84 27.31
CA GLU A 51 4.88 -7.88 27.31
C GLU A 51 4.63 -9.00 26.28
N ASN A 52 3.38 -9.23 25.89
CA ASN A 52 3.02 -10.22 24.87
C ASN A 52 3.11 -9.68 23.44
N ASP A 53 3.43 -8.39 23.26
CA ASP A 53 3.63 -7.78 21.95
C ASP A 53 5.09 -7.94 21.52
N GLY A 54 5.34 -8.30 20.26
CA GLY A 54 6.69 -8.42 19.71
C GLY A 54 7.51 -7.13 19.84
N VAL A 55 6.86 -5.97 19.84
CA VAL A 55 7.49 -4.66 20.05
C VAL A 55 8.19 -4.57 21.42
N PHE A 56 7.69 -5.28 22.43
CA PHE A 56 8.29 -5.29 23.77
C PHE A 56 9.74 -5.78 23.75
N THR A 57 10.08 -6.69 22.83
CA THR A 57 11.45 -7.22 22.68
C THR A 57 12.46 -6.20 22.17
N TRP A 58 12.01 -5.03 21.72
CA TRP A 58 12.86 -3.93 21.23
C TRP A 58 13.23 -2.93 22.34
N LEU A 59 12.72 -3.15 23.55
CA LEU A 59 12.96 -2.28 24.69
C LEU A 59 14.25 -2.67 25.43
N PRO A 60 15.06 -1.69 25.89
CA PRO A 60 14.94 -0.25 25.67
C PRO A 60 15.65 0.24 24.38
N ASP A 61 16.27 -0.66 23.61
CA ASP A 61 17.18 -0.30 22.52
C ASP A 61 16.60 0.71 21.52
N PHE A 62 15.30 0.61 21.22
CA PHE A 62 14.60 1.51 20.30
C PHE A 62 13.81 2.63 20.97
N PHE A 63 13.50 2.50 22.27
CA PHE A 63 12.63 3.44 22.97
C PHE A 63 13.25 3.85 24.30
N PRO A 64 13.60 5.13 24.49
CA PRO A 64 13.98 5.59 25.82
C PRO A 64 12.77 5.44 26.76
N HIS A 65 13.03 5.21 28.05
CA HIS A 65 11.97 5.09 29.06
C HIS A 65 11.04 6.31 29.16
N VAL A 66 11.47 7.45 28.62
CA VAL A 66 10.70 8.71 28.58
C VAL A 66 9.83 8.86 27.33
N ALA A 67 9.92 7.94 26.36
CA ALA A 67 9.15 8.02 25.12
C ALA A 67 7.64 7.97 25.39
N VAL A 68 6.93 8.88 24.73
CA VAL A 68 5.47 9.00 24.75
C VAL A 68 4.92 8.92 23.33
N ASP A 69 3.61 8.77 23.18
CA ASP A 69 2.91 8.86 21.88
C ASP A 69 3.54 7.99 20.77
N ILE A 70 3.95 6.77 21.15
CA ILE A 70 4.75 5.88 20.32
C ILE A 70 3.86 5.31 19.21
N SER A 71 4.19 5.62 17.97
CA SER A 71 3.51 5.09 16.79
C SER A 71 4.49 4.27 15.96
N ILE A 72 4.14 3.02 15.67
CA ILE A 72 4.95 2.07 14.91
C ILE A 72 4.17 1.66 13.68
N TYR A 73 4.82 1.71 12.53
CA TYR A 73 4.26 1.33 11.24
C TYR A 73 5.16 0.27 10.64
N THR A 74 4.60 -0.88 10.34
CA THR A 74 5.33 -2.01 9.75
C THR A 74 4.64 -2.42 8.46
N ASN A 75 5.43 -2.58 7.41
CA ASN A 75 4.99 -3.15 6.15
C ASN A 75 5.96 -4.29 5.80
N VAL A 76 5.47 -5.52 5.97
CA VAL A 76 6.28 -6.73 5.77
C VAL A 76 6.48 -7.01 4.28
N GLU A 77 5.56 -6.60 3.43
CA GLU A 77 5.67 -6.84 1.98
C GLU A 77 6.72 -5.95 1.31
N ASP A 78 6.88 -4.71 1.80
CA ASP A 78 7.84 -3.74 1.28
C ASP A 78 9.12 -3.65 2.16
N ASP A 79 9.32 -4.60 3.09
CA ASP A 79 10.51 -4.74 3.95
C ASP A 79 10.90 -3.46 4.73
N TYR A 80 9.92 -2.71 5.22
CA TYR A 80 10.19 -1.52 6.02
C TYR A 80 9.34 -1.43 7.28
N PHE A 81 9.91 -0.77 8.28
CA PHE A 81 9.16 -0.24 9.40
C PHE A 81 9.71 1.14 9.75
N PHE A 82 8.86 1.97 10.34
CA PHE A 82 9.28 3.22 10.94
C PHE A 82 8.51 3.46 12.22
N LEU A 83 9.10 4.26 13.09
CA LEU A 83 8.55 4.59 14.39
C LEU A 83 8.67 6.09 14.63
N ILE A 84 7.72 6.63 15.39
CA ILE A 84 7.63 8.04 15.76
C ILE A 84 7.34 8.10 17.25
N PHE A 85 8.11 8.89 17.99
CA PHE A 85 7.86 9.25 19.38
C PHE A 85 8.49 10.63 19.68
N PRO A 86 7.84 11.48 20.48
CA PRO A 86 8.45 12.70 21.04
C PRO A 86 9.54 12.43 22.08
#